data_AF-A0A2M8BSA1-F1
#
_entry.id   AF-A0A2M8BSA1-F1
#
_cell.length_a   1.000
_cell.length_b   1.000
_cell.length_c   1.000
_cell.angle_alpha   90.00
_cell.angle_beta   90.00
_cell.angle_gamma   90.00
#
_symmetry.space_group_name_H-M   'P 1'
#
loop_
_entity.id
_entity.type
_entity.pdbx_description
1 polymer ?
#
loop_
_entity_poly.entity_id
_entity_poly.type
_entity_poly.pdbx_seq_one_letter_code
_entity_poly.pdbx_strand_id
1 'polypeptide(L)'
;MPKNPDPSFYDRANAHINLSNDQLEQDVHGQVSASMMYASARFSTSLTASGYKTSAEMAAHKNANIDYFVREYRMALEEHMDDYIKNFDRYMAMSKNIG
;
A
#
# COMPACT_ATOMS: atom_id res chain seq x y z
N MET A 1 2.56 1.68 10.73
CA MET A 1 3.86 1.54 10.05
C MET A 1 4.86 0.68 10.83
N PRO A 2 5.95 0.16 10.21
CA PRO A 2 7.03 -0.47 10.95
C PRO A 2 7.54 0.47 12.04
N LYS A 3 7.65 -0.02 13.29
CA LYS A 3 8.08 0.81 14.44
C LYS A 3 9.52 1.33 14.29
N ASN A 4 10.34 0.64 13.48
CA ASN A 4 11.69 1.04 13.06
C ASN A 4 11.88 0.57 11.60
N PRO A 5 11.47 1.36 10.60
CA PRO A 5 11.77 1.02 9.21
C PRO A 5 13.29 0.95 9.01
N ASP A 6 13.76 -0.03 8.26
CA ASP A 6 15.14 0.02 7.77
C ASP A 6 15.31 1.24 6.85
N PRO A 7 16.53 1.78 6.68
CA PRO A 7 16.75 3.00 5.88
C PRO A 7 16.17 2.94 4.46
N SER A 8 16.11 1.74 3.86
CA SER A 8 15.63 1.52 2.49
C SER A 8 14.14 1.18 2.40
N PHE A 9 13.41 1.12 3.51
CA PHE A 9 11.96 0.90 3.51
C PHE A 9 11.23 1.96 2.68
N TYR A 10 11.53 3.24 2.94
CA TYR A 10 10.90 4.35 2.22
C TYR A 10 11.33 4.39 0.76
N ASP A 11 12.57 4.03 0.44
CA ASP A 11 13.03 3.94 -0.95
C ASP A 11 12.22 2.91 -1.74
N ARG A 12 11.95 1.73 -1.15
CA ARG A 12 11.09 0.72 -1.77
C ARG A 12 9.65 1.19 -1.91
N ALA A 13 9.08 1.82 -0.89
CA ALA A 13 7.72 2.37 -0.97
C ALA A 13 7.61 3.44 -2.08
N ASN A 14 8.58 4.34 -2.15
CA ASN A 14 8.65 5.39 -3.17
C ASN A 14 8.81 4.80 -4.57
N ALA A 15 9.55 3.71 -4.75
CA ALA A 15 9.65 3.06 -6.06
C ALA A 15 8.29 2.60 -6.61
N HIS A 16 7.40 2.08 -5.74
CA HIS A 16 6.04 1.71 -6.15
C HIS A 16 5.16 2.94 -6.46
N ILE A 17 5.31 4.01 -5.68
CA ILE A 17 4.60 5.28 -5.91
C ILE A 17 5.04 5.90 -7.23
N ASN A 18 6.35 5.96 -7.49
CA ASN A 18 6.91 6.53 -8.72
C ASN A 18 6.42 5.77 -9.95
N LEU A 19 6.44 4.42 -9.92
CA LEU A 19 5.90 3.62 -11.01
C LEU A 19 4.40 3.90 -11.24
N SER A 20 3.62 4.09 -10.17
CA SER A 20 2.21 4.41 -10.28
C SER A 20 2.01 5.82 -10.84
N ASN A 21 2.84 6.79 -10.42
CA ASN A 21 2.82 8.15 -10.94
C ASN A 21 3.17 8.21 -12.43
N ASP A 22 4.12 7.40 -12.89
CA ASP A 22 4.49 7.29 -14.31
C ASP A 22 3.34 6.74 -15.18
N GLN A 23 2.37 6.05 -14.56
CA GLN A 23 1.17 5.52 -15.22
C GLN A 23 -0.02 6.48 -15.16
N LEU A 24 0.10 7.62 -14.46
CA LEU A 24 -0.98 8.59 -14.38
C LEU A 24 -1.11 9.36 -15.70
N GLU A 25 -2.14 9.02 -16.46
CA GLU A 25 -2.66 9.84 -17.55
C GLU A 25 -3.99 10.50 -17.14
N GLN A 26 -4.52 11.42 -17.96
CA GLN A 26 -5.86 11.95 -17.74
C GLN A 26 -6.88 10.79 -17.71
N ASP A 27 -7.83 10.85 -16.77
CA ASP A 27 -8.94 9.90 -16.60
C ASP A 27 -8.60 8.46 -16.12
N VAL A 28 -7.35 8.13 -15.80
CA VAL A 28 -6.98 6.76 -15.33
C VAL A 28 -6.60 6.65 -13.85
N HIS A 29 -6.69 7.72 -13.05
CA HIS A 29 -6.30 7.72 -11.63
C HIS A 29 -6.89 6.55 -10.82
N GLY A 30 -8.20 6.30 -10.97
CA GLY A 30 -8.87 5.20 -10.28
C GLY A 30 -8.35 3.82 -10.71
N GLN A 31 -7.98 3.67 -11.98
CA GLN A 31 -7.47 2.41 -12.53
C GLN A 31 -6.04 2.13 -12.05
N VAL A 32 -5.19 3.16 -11.99
CA VAL A 32 -3.82 3.06 -11.45
C VAL A 32 -3.84 2.71 -9.97
N SER A 33 -4.73 3.34 -9.19
CA SER A 33 -4.91 2.99 -7.78
C SER A 33 -5.38 1.53 -7.61
N ALA A 34 -6.39 1.11 -8.37
CA ALA A 34 -6.90 -0.25 -8.33
C ALA A 34 -5.84 -1.30 -8.73
N SER A 35 -5.04 -1.02 -9.77
CA SER A 35 -3.98 -1.93 -10.21
C SER A 35 -2.84 -2.03 -9.18
N MET A 36 -2.47 -0.92 -8.53
CA MET A 36 -1.48 -0.91 -7.44
C MET A 36 -1.95 -1.75 -6.24
N MET A 37 -3.21 -1.63 -5.83
CA MET A 37 -3.80 -2.45 -4.76
C MET A 37 -3.82 -3.94 -5.14
N TYR A 38 -4.22 -4.25 -6.39
CA TYR A 38 -4.26 -5.62 -6.89
C TYR A 38 -2.86 -6.25 -6.96
N ALA A 39 -1.85 -5.49 -7.40
CA ALA A 39 -0.46 -5.92 -7.44
C ALA A 39 0.07 -6.24 -6.02
N SER A 40 -0.21 -5.36 -5.05
CA SER A 40 0.14 -5.58 -3.64
C SER A 40 -0.48 -6.88 -3.09
N ALA A 41 -1.76 -7.14 -3.37
CA ALA A 41 -2.43 -8.37 -2.95
C ALA A 41 -1.80 -9.63 -3.57
N ARG A 42 -1.45 -9.59 -4.87
CA ARG A 42 -0.76 -10.71 -5.54
C ARG A 42 0.63 -10.97 -4.97
N PHE A 43 1.39 -9.91 -4.73
CA PHE A 43 2.72 -10.01 -4.13
C PHE A 43 2.65 -10.65 -2.74
N SER A 44 1.79 -10.11 -1.87
CA SER A 44 1.57 -10.65 -0.52
C SER A 44 1.13 -12.11 -0.55
N THR A 45 0.23 -12.47 -1.46
CA THR A 45 -0.23 -13.87 -1.62
C THR A 45 0.93 -14.79 -2.02
N SER A 46 1.78 -14.37 -2.97
CA SER A 46 2.94 -15.16 -3.38
C SER A 46 3.95 -15.34 -2.25
N LEU A 47 4.21 -14.29 -1.48
CA LEU A 47 5.11 -14.34 -0.33
C LEU A 47 4.56 -15.28 0.75
N THR A 48 3.28 -15.14 1.11
CA THR A 48 2.60 -16.02 2.07
C THR A 48 2.62 -17.47 1.62
N ALA A 49 2.35 -17.75 0.34
CA ALA A 49 2.37 -19.10 -0.21
C ALA A 49 3.74 -19.77 -0.06
N SER A 50 4.84 -19.01 -0.20
CA SER A 50 6.20 -19.53 -0.06
C SER A 50 6.53 -20.05 1.36
N GLY A 51 5.73 -19.67 2.37
CA GLY A 51 5.87 -20.12 3.75
C GLY A 51 5.17 -21.45 4.06
N TYR A 52 4.35 -21.98 3.15
CA TYR A 52 3.57 -23.21 3.37
C TYR A 52 4.10 -24.39 2.56
N LYS A 53 3.97 -25.60 3.09
CA LYS A 53 4.42 -26.83 2.40
C LYS A 53 3.37 -27.38 1.45
N THR A 54 2.09 -27.13 1.74
CA THR A 54 0.97 -27.66 0.96
C THR A 54 -0.14 -26.62 0.80
N SER A 55 -0.96 -26.78 -0.24
CA SER A 55 -2.15 -25.95 -0.44
C SER A 55 -3.19 -26.12 0.66
N ALA A 56 -3.28 -27.32 1.26
CA ALA A 56 -4.20 -27.59 2.38
C ALA A 56 -3.84 -26.79 3.63
N GLU A 57 -2.54 -26.73 3.96
CA GLU A 57 -2.02 -25.93 5.06
C GLU A 57 -2.30 -24.43 4.82
N MET A 58 -1.97 -23.91 3.63
CA MET A 58 -2.28 -22.53 3.27
C MET A 58 -3.79 -22.24 3.33
N ALA A 59 -4.64 -23.16 2.88
CA ALA A 59 -6.09 -23.01 2.90
C ALA A 59 -6.64 -22.93 4.34
N ALA A 60 -6.11 -23.74 5.26
CA ALA A 60 -6.49 -23.69 6.68
C ALA A 60 -6.17 -22.32 7.33
N HIS A 61 -5.17 -21.61 6.82
CA HIS A 61 -4.76 -20.30 7.30
C HIS A 61 -5.20 -19.12 6.42
N LYS A 62 -5.99 -19.35 5.36
CA LYS A 62 -6.37 -18.33 4.37
C LYS A 62 -6.93 -17.06 5.00
N ASN A 63 -7.94 -17.19 5.87
CA ASN A 63 -8.60 -16.03 6.47
C ASN A 63 -7.67 -15.28 7.42
N ALA A 64 -6.90 -16.00 8.24
CA ALA A 64 -5.92 -15.38 9.14
C ALA A 64 -4.85 -14.57 8.37
N ASN A 65 -4.40 -15.07 7.22
CA ASN A 65 -3.48 -14.33 6.35
C ASN A 65 -4.13 -13.08 5.75
N ILE A 66 -5.39 -13.17 5.29
CA ILE A 66 -6.14 -12.01 4.77
C ILE A 66 -6.32 -10.96 5.86
N ASP A 67 -6.77 -11.37 7.04
CA ASP A 67 -7.02 -10.48 8.18
C ASP A 67 -5.75 -9.73 8.60
N TYR A 68 -4.61 -10.41 8.58
CA TYR A 68 -3.30 -9.78 8.82
C TYR A 68 -3.05 -8.64 7.83
N PHE A 69 -3.10 -8.89 6.52
CA PHE A 69 -2.81 -7.86 5.52
C PHE A 69 -3.81 -6.70 5.54
N VAL A 70 -5.11 -6.99 5.72
CA VAL A 70 -6.15 -5.96 5.83
C VAL A 70 -5.92 -5.07 7.04
N ARG A 71 -5.53 -5.65 8.19
CA ARG A 71 -5.22 -4.88 9.40
C ARG A 71 -4.00 -3.98 9.19
N GLU A 72 -2.90 -4.50 8.66
CA GLU A 72 -1.69 -3.70 8.44
C GLU A 72 -1.95 -2.55 7.44
N TYR A 73 -2.69 -2.83 6.36
CA TYR A 73 -3.07 -1.80 5.39
C TYR A 73 -3.97 -0.73 6.02
N ARG A 74 -4.97 -1.15 6.80
CA ARG A 74 -5.87 -0.24 7.52
C ARG A 74 -5.11 0.70 8.44
N MET A 75 -4.19 0.17 9.25
CA MET A 75 -3.39 0.98 10.17
C MET A 75 -2.54 2.02 9.43
N ALA A 76 -1.91 1.65 8.31
CA ALA A 76 -1.15 2.59 7.49
C ALA A 76 -2.06 3.66 6.85
N LEU A 77 -3.22 3.24 6.36
CA LEU A 77 -4.19 4.16 5.76
C LEU A 77 -4.74 5.16 6.78
N GLU A 78 -5.11 4.71 7.97
CA GLU A 78 -5.56 5.56 9.08
C GLU A 78 -4.48 6.57 9.48
N GLU A 79 -3.23 6.12 9.63
CA GLU A 79 -2.08 6.99 9.94
C GLU A 79 -1.91 8.11 8.90
N HIS A 80 -1.99 7.79 7.60
CA HIS A 80 -1.89 8.78 6.53
C HIS A 80 -3.11 9.70 6.44
N MET A 81 -4.32 9.15 6.60
CA MET A 81 -5.56 9.94 6.58
C MET A 81 -5.58 10.94 7.73
N ASP A 82 -5.22 10.52 8.93
CA ASP A 82 -5.17 11.39 10.11
C ASP A 82 -4.14 12.52 9.93
N ASP A 83 -2.97 12.24 9.34
CA ASP A 83 -1.98 13.29 9.02
C ASP A 83 -2.52 14.30 7.99
N TYR A 84 -3.16 13.83 6.92
CA TYR A 84 -3.76 14.69 5.90
C TYR A 84 -4.92 15.52 6.45
N ILE A 85 -5.78 14.94 7.30
CA ILE A 85 -6.88 15.65 7.96
C ILE A 85 -6.31 16.75 8.86
N LYS A 86 -5.30 16.44 9.67
CA LYS A 86 -4.66 17.38 10.59
C LYS A 86 -3.96 18.53 9.86
N ASN A 87 -3.34 18.27 8.71
CA ASN A 87 -2.52 19.23 7.98
C ASN A 87 -3.16 19.70 6.67
N PHE A 88 -4.47 19.52 6.50
CA PHE A 88 -5.18 19.66 5.23
C PHE A 88 -4.89 21.00 4.54
N ASP A 89 -5.12 22.12 5.23
CA ASP A 89 -4.95 23.46 4.66
C ASP A 89 -3.52 23.69 4.17
N ARG A 90 -2.53 23.23 4.92
CA ARG A 90 -1.12 23.38 4.58
C ARG A 90 -0.77 22.58 3.33
N TYR A 91 -1.12 21.30 3.28
CA TYR A 91 -0.80 20.44 2.14
C TYR A 91 -1.55 20.88 0.87
N MET A 92 -2.80 21.31 0.99
CA MET A 92 -3.57 21.79 -0.15
C MET A 92 -3.15 23.18 -0.65
N ALA A 93 -2.58 24.03 0.21
CA ALA A 93 -1.94 25.27 -0.22
C ALA A 93 -0.63 24.98 -0.99
N MET A 94 0.17 24.02 -0.53
CA MET A 94 1.41 23.64 -1.21
C MET A 94 1.16 23.00 -2.58
N SER A 95 0.17 22.12 -2.71
CA SER A 95 -0.12 21.47 -4.00
C SER A 95 -0.57 22.45 -5.08
N LYS A 96 -1.31 23.51 -4.70
CA LYS A 96 -1.70 24.59 -5.63
C LYS A 96 -0.55 25.47 -6.10
N ASN A 97 0.54 25.56 -5.33
CA ASN A 97 1.70 26.40 -5.65
C ASN A 97 2.75 25.69 -6.52
N ILE A 98 2.55 24.40 -6.83
CA ILE A 98 3.44 23.58 -7.67
C ILE A 98 2.76 23.24 -9.02
N GLY A 99 1.53 23.75 -9.25
CA GLY A 99 0.78 23.59 -10.49
C GLY A 99 1.01 24.71 -11.50
#